data_AF-A0A929DM56-F1
#
_entry.id   AF-A0A929DM56-F1
#
_cell.length_a   1.000
_cell.length_b   1.000
_cell.length_c   1.000
_cell.angle_alpha   90.00
_cell.angle_beta   90.00
_cell.angle_gamma   90.00
#
_symmetry.space_group_name_H-M   'P 1'
#
loop_
_entity.id
_entity.type
_entity.pdbx_description
1 polymer ?
#
loop_
_entity_poly.entity_id
_entity_poly.type
_entity_poly.pdbx_seq_one_letter_code
_entity_poly.pdbx_strand_id
1 'polypeptide(L)'
;MSIQELLDYVAILRKRWWLILLLVISTVGTILVISRSQKPLYEASLKFLFTTPPISEVSVYNEFRQVSVGQEIPAAKANFIEMLTSKVVIWDAIETLGADLTGDEVLARLTVEQSPVSGFVELSLQCEDPQLAADMTNALMDTALRYYGELRAKPTTMSRIFISEQLSLSREGWEKAEEKITQFQIEHNIGDLETEIDRQQSLIQSLTLVHDTDSAEGNMEAVARYETIMAQRKQELQNLLALRPRYTTLKTASDQVRGTHELLLARQTQAELKENEIMSVGFINVLG
;
A
#
# COMPACT_ATOMS: atom_id res chain seq x y z
N MET A 1 -39.79 -71.42 -16.76
CA MET A 1 -40.20 -71.07 -15.39
C MET A 1 -41.68 -71.31 -15.31
N SER A 2 -42.10 -72.36 -14.61
CA SER A 2 -43.49 -72.79 -14.63
C SER A 2 -44.31 -71.94 -13.66
N ILE A 3 -45.57 -71.63 -14.01
CA ILE A 3 -46.48 -70.83 -13.15
C ILE A 3 -46.67 -71.47 -11.76
N GLN A 4 -46.44 -72.78 -11.65
CA GLN A 4 -46.48 -73.53 -10.39
C GLN A 4 -45.33 -73.15 -9.44
N GLU A 5 -44.11 -72.95 -9.95
CA GLU A 5 -42.98 -72.46 -9.13
C GLU A 5 -43.29 -71.09 -8.53
N LEU A 6 -43.88 -70.17 -9.32
CA LEU A 6 -44.28 -68.84 -8.86
C LEU A 6 -45.33 -68.89 -7.75
N LEU A 7 -46.32 -69.79 -7.85
CA LEU A 7 -47.35 -69.96 -6.83
C LEU A 7 -46.78 -70.56 -5.53
N ASP A 8 -45.81 -71.46 -5.63
CA ASP A 8 -45.10 -72.01 -4.47
C ASP A 8 -44.27 -70.94 -3.74
N TYR A 9 -43.58 -70.06 -4.47
CA TYR A 9 -42.88 -68.90 -3.88
C TYR A 9 -43.84 -67.95 -3.16
N VAL A 10 -45.01 -67.66 -3.74
CA VAL A 10 -46.04 -66.80 -3.13
C VAL A 10 -46.61 -67.43 -1.85
N ALA A 11 -46.81 -68.74 -1.83
CA ALA A 11 -47.29 -69.46 -0.64
C ALA A 11 -46.26 -69.41 0.51
N ILE A 12 -44.97 -69.55 0.20
CA ILE A 12 -43.87 -69.40 1.18
C ILE A 12 -43.81 -67.95 1.69
N LEU A 13 -43.97 -66.96 0.81
CA LEU A 13 -44.01 -65.55 1.17
C LEU A 13 -45.18 -65.23 2.11
N ARG A 14 -46.38 -65.78 1.84
CA ARG A 14 -47.55 -65.58 2.71
C ARG A 14 -47.43 -66.26 4.07
N LYS A 15 -46.67 -67.36 4.18
CA LYS A 15 -46.47 -68.08 5.45
C LYS A 15 -45.45 -67.38 6.37
N ARG A 16 -44.51 -66.61 5.80
CA ARG A 16 -43.43 -65.92 6.52
C ARG A 16 -43.44 -64.39 6.36
N TRP A 17 -44.53 -63.81 5.86
CA TRP A 17 -44.65 -62.36 5.59
C TRP A 17 -44.31 -61.50 6.82
N TRP A 18 -44.60 -61.99 8.02
CA TRP A 18 -44.27 -61.34 9.28
C TRP A 18 -42.76 -61.21 9.53
N LEU A 19 -41.93 -62.15 9.04
CA LEU A 19 -40.47 -62.06 9.13
C LEU A 19 -39.92 -61.00 8.16
N ILE A 20 -40.49 -60.90 6.96
CA ILE A 20 -40.14 -59.88 5.97
C ILE A 20 -40.50 -58.50 6.52
N LEU A 21 -41.70 -58.37 7.09
CA LEU A 21 -42.19 -57.14 7.70
C LEU A 21 -41.32 -56.72 8.89
N LEU A 22 -40.90 -57.66 9.76
CA LEU A 22 -39.99 -57.38 10.88
C LEU A 22 -38.62 -56.89 10.39
N LEU A 23 -38.06 -57.53 9.36
CA LEU A 23 -36.78 -57.11 8.76
C LEU A 23 -36.87 -55.71 8.16
N VAL A 24 -37.95 -55.39 7.43
CA VAL A 24 -38.19 -54.06 6.87
C VAL A 24 -38.35 -53.01 7.97
N ILE A 25 -39.11 -53.30 9.03
CA ILE A 25 -39.24 -52.38 10.17
C ILE A 25 -37.90 -52.19 10.86
N SER A 26 -37.10 -53.25 11.01
CA SER A 26 -35.77 -53.16 11.62
C SER A 26 -34.82 -52.31 10.78
N THR A 27 -34.76 -52.49 9.46
CA THR A 27 -33.88 -51.69 8.60
C THR A 27 -34.35 -50.24 8.52
N VAL A 28 -35.65 -49.99 8.34
CA VAL A 28 -36.22 -48.64 8.35
C VAL A 28 -36.03 -47.97 9.71
N GLY A 29 -36.20 -48.70 10.80
CA GLY A 29 -35.97 -48.22 12.16
C GLY A 29 -34.51 -47.81 12.38
N THR A 30 -33.55 -48.66 12.00
CA THR A 30 -32.12 -48.33 12.08
C THR A 30 -31.78 -47.10 11.22
N ILE A 31 -32.30 -47.02 9.99
CA ILE A 31 -32.09 -45.86 9.10
C ILE A 31 -32.68 -44.58 9.71
N LEU A 32 -33.87 -44.64 10.28
CA LEU A 32 -34.53 -43.49 10.92
C LEU A 32 -33.74 -42.97 12.13
N VAL A 33 -33.21 -43.88 12.97
CA VAL A 33 -32.40 -43.51 14.14
C VAL A 33 -31.11 -42.82 13.70
N ILE A 34 -30.43 -43.37 12.69
CA ILE A 34 -29.22 -42.77 12.12
C ILE A 34 -29.55 -41.40 11.49
N SER A 35 -30.59 -41.34 10.66
CA SER A 35 -31.01 -40.13 9.95
C SER A 35 -31.43 -39.00 10.90
N ARG A 36 -32.09 -39.33 12.02
CA ARG A 36 -32.46 -38.35 13.05
C ARG A 36 -31.29 -37.89 13.91
N SER A 37 -30.21 -38.68 13.98
CA SER A 37 -29.03 -38.35 14.77
C SER A 37 -27.99 -37.53 14.00
N GLN A 38 -28.13 -37.40 12.68
CA GLN A 38 -27.28 -36.54 11.87
C GLN A 38 -27.73 -35.09 12.04
N LYS A 39 -26.81 -34.23 12.51
CA LYS A 39 -27.06 -32.79 12.58
C LYS A 39 -27.18 -32.22 11.17
N PRO A 40 -28.13 -31.30 10.91
CA PRO A 40 -28.23 -30.65 9.61
C PRO A 40 -26.95 -29.85 9.33
N LEU A 41 -26.45 -29.93 8.08
CA LEU A 41 -25.35 -29.11 7.59
C LEU A 41 -25.92 -28.08 6.63
N TYR A 42 -25.65 -26.81 6.91
CA TYR A 42 -26.00 -25.65 6.10
C TYR A 42 -24.75 -25.15 5.39
N GLU A 43 -24.91 -24.76 4.14
CA GLU A 43 -23.83 -24.24 3.32
C GLU A 43 -24.04 -22.75 3.08
N ALA A 44 -22.99 -21.97 3.32
CA ALA A 44 -22.91 -20.59 2.86
C ALA A 44 -21.89 -20.53 1.72
N SER A 45 -22.23 -19.83 0.64
CA SER A 45 -21.32 -19.64 -0.50
C SER A 45 -21.12 -18.16 -0.82
N LEU A 46 -19.91 -17.84 -1.28
CA LEU A 46 -19.48 -16.49 -1.61
C LEU A 46 -18.72 -16.53 -2.94
N LYS A 47 -19.12 -15.69 -3.89
CA LYS A 47 -18.51 -15.60 -5.21
C LYS A 47 -17.61 -14.39 -5.30
N PHE A 48 -16.44 -14.52 -5.91
CA PHE A 48 -15.52 -13.39 -6.08
C PHE A 48 -14.78 -13.46 -7.41
N LEU A 49 -14.42 -12.29 -7.93
CA LEU A 49 -13.80 -12.10 -9.23
C LEU A 49 -12.38 -11.52 -9.08
N PHE A 50 -11.42 -12.14 -9.75
CA PHE A 50 -10.08 -11.58 -9.93
C PHE A 50 -10.02 -10.69 -11.18
N THR A 51 -9.62 -9.45 -11.00
CA THR A 51 -9.22 -8.53 -12.06
C THR A 51 -7.69 -8.35 -12.07
N THR A 52 -7.16 -7.56 -13.01
CA THR A 52 -5.71 -7.35 -13.14
C THR A 52 -5.14 -6.75 -11.85
N PRO A 53 -4.19 -7.43 -11.17
CA PRO A 53 -3.59 -6.91 -9.95
C PRO A 53 -2.75 -5.65 -10.24
N PRO A 54 -2.70 -4.66 -9.32
CA PRO A 54 -1.77 -3.54 -9.44
C PRO A 54 -0.34 -4.04 -9.25
N ILE A 55 0.61 -3.41 -9.96
CA ILE A 55 2.04 -3.73 -9.89
C ILE A 55 2.54 -3.39 -8.49
N SER A 56 3.12 -4.34 -7.75
CA SER A 56 3.52 -4.13 -6.35
C SER A 56 4.79 -3.30 -6.14
N GLU A 57 5.59 -3.04 -7.18
CA GLU A 57 6.90 -2.38 -7.03
C GLU A 57 6.82 -0.85 -7.19
N VAL A 58 7.27 -0.09 -6.18
CA VAL A 58 7.66 1.31 -6.36
C VAL A 58 9.11 1.32 -6.83
N SER A 59 9.33 1.52 -8.12
CA SER A 59 10.67 1.64 -8.70
C SER A 59 11.31 2.96 -8.27
N VAL A 60 12.45 2.88 -7.56
CA VAL A 60 13.29 4.04 -7.20
C VAL A 60 14.20 4.42 -8.37
N TYR A 61 14.59 3.44 -9.18
CA TYR A 61 15.25 3.57 -10.47
C TYR A 61 14.34 3.00 -11.55
N ASN A 62 13.96 3.79 -12.55
CA ASN A 62 13.18 3.36 -13.71
C ASN A 62 13.96 2.29 -14.51
N GLU A 63 13.99 1.06 -14.01
CA GLU A 63 14.27 -0.11 -14.81
C GLU A 63 12.93 -0.60 -15.35
N PHE A 64 12.80 -0.44 -16.65
CA PHE A 64 11.66 -0.84 -17.46
C PHE A 64 11.54 -2.37 -17.44
N ARG A 65 11.05 -2.95 -16.33
CA ARG A 65 10.59 -4.33 -16.32
C ARG A 65 9.23 -4.37 -16.99
N GLN A 66 9.21 -4.84 -18.24
CA GLN A 66 7.99 -5.33 -18.90
C GLN A 66 7.49 -6.55 -18.12
N VAL A 67 6.68 -6.30 -17.10
CA VAL A 67 5.93 -7.36 -16.44
C VAL A 67 4.82 -7.77 -17.39
N SER A 68 4.86 -9.00 -17.89
CA SER A 68 3.84 -9.54 -18.79
C SER A 68 2.52 -9.72 -18.02
N VAL A 69 1.64 -8.73 -18.13
CA VAL A 69 0.28 -8.65 -17.56
C VAL A 69 -0.54 -9.94 -17.73
N GLY A 70 -0.26 -10.73 -18.79
CA GLY A 70 -1.01 -11.95 -19.12
C GLY A 70 -0.80 -13.18 -18.21
N GLN A 71 0.26 -13.22 -17.38
CA GLN A 71 0.56 -14.36 -16.49
C GLN A 71 0.29 -14.06 -15.00
N GLU A 72 -0.05 -12.82 -14.65
CA GLU A 72 -0.18 -12.41 -13.24
C GLU A 72 -1.51 -12.82 -12.61
N ILE A 73 -2.59 -12.88 -13.39
CA ILE A 73 -3.92 -13.22 -12.86
C ILE A 73 -3.98 -14.68 -12.36
N PRO A 74 -3.52 -15.71 -13.12
CA PRO A 74 -3.53 -17.08 -12.63
C PRO A 74 -2.65 -17.28 -11.38
N ALA A 75 -1.49 -16.63 -11.33
CA ALA A 75 -0.58 -16.69 -10.18
C ALA A 75 -1.17 -15.99 -8.96
N ALA A 76 -1.74 -14.79 -9.12
CA ALA A 76 -2.40 -14.06 -8.03
C ALA A 76 -3.60 -14.82 -7.48
N LYS A 77 -4.38 -15.46 -8.36
CA LYS A 77 -5.50 -16.33 -7.99
C LYS A 77 -5.03 -17.55 -7.19
N ALA A 78 -4.01 -18.26 -7.68
CA ALA A 78 -3.45 -19.42 -6.98
C ALA A 78 -2.91 -19.06 -5.59
N ASN A 79 -2.10 -18.00 -5.50
CA ASN A 79 -1.52 -17.53 -4.24
C ASN A 79 -2.59 -17.08 -3.23
N PHE A 80 -3.65 -16.40 -3.70
CA PHE A 80 -4.76 -16.02 -2.82
C PHE A 80 -5.50 -17.25 -2.28
N ILE A 81 -5.77 -18.25 -3.11
CA ILE A 81 -6.44 -19.48 -2.68
C ILE A 81 -5.58 -20.27 -1.69
N GLU A 82 -4.26 -20.32 -1.91
CA GLU A 82 -3.32 -20.91 -0.95
C GLU A 82 -3.34 -20.14 0.39
N MET A 83 -3.43 -18.80 0.35
CA MET A 83 -3.59 -17.98 1.55
C MET A 83 -4.93 -18.23 2.27
N LEU A 84 -6.03 -18.25 1.52
CA LEU A 84 -7.40 -18.49 2.00
C LEU A 84 -7.52 -19.84 2.72
N THR A 85 -6.84 -20.87 2.22
CA THR A 85 -6.82 -22.22 2.78
C THR A 85 -5.69 -22.45 3.78
N SER A 86 -4.89 -21.42 4.07
CA SER A 86 -3.79 -21.54 5.01
C SER A 86 -4.30 -21.66 6.44
N LYS A 87 -3.59 -22.43 7.27
CA LYS A 87 -3.91 -22.57 8.69
C LYS A 87 -3.98 -21.22 9.38
N VAL A 88 -3.00 -20.35 9.17
CA VAL A 88 -2.91 -19.05 9.86
C VAL A 88 -4.17 -18.20 9.66
N VAL A 89 -4.66 -18.12 8.43
CA VAL A 89 -5.88 -17.36 8.10
C VAL A 89 -7.12 -18.00 8.72
N ILE A 90 -7.24 -19.33 8.66
CA ILE A 90 -8.38 -20.04 9.24
C ILE A 90 -8.42 -19.89 10.76
N TRP A 91 -7.27 -20.03 11.44
CA TRP A 91 -7.17 -19.85 12.89
C TRP A 91 -7.53 -18.43 13.31
N ASP A 92 -7.01 -17.41 12.63
CA ASP A 92 -7.29 -16.00 12.95
C ASP A 92 -8.77 -15.65 12.70
N ALA A 93 -9.39 -16.21 11.65
CA ALA A 93 -10.81 -16.02 11.38
C ALA A 93 -11.71 -16.67 12.45
N ILE A 94 -11.36 -17.88 12.91
CA ILE A 94 -12.05 -18.55 14.02
C ILE A 94 -11.94 -17.74 15.32
N GLU A 95 -10.72 -17.27 15.64
CA GLU A 95 -10.44 -16.48 16.84
C GLU A 95 -11.20 -15.14 16.82
N THR A 96 -11.18 -14.45 15.67
CA THR A 96 -11.88 -13.18 15.48
C THR A 96 -13.40 -13.33 15.65
N LEU A 97 -13.97 -14.43 15.14
CA LEU A 97 -15.40 -14.72 15.28
C LEU A 97 -15.76 -15.25 16.68
N GLY A 98 -14.79 -15.76 17.44
CA GLY A 98 -15.03 -16.46 18.69
C GLY A 98 -15.81 -17.76 18.49
N ALA A 99 -15.65 -18.41 17.33
CA ALA A 99 -16.39 -19.61 16.98
C ALA A 99 -15.83 -20.85 17.71
N ASP A 100 -16.71 -21.72 18.18
CA ASP A 100 -16.35 -23.03 18.73
C ASP A 100 -16.12 -24.04 17.59
N LEU A 101 -15.11 -23.76 16.77
CA LEU A 101 -14.70 -24.58 15.63
C LEU A 101 -13.19 -24.79 15.70
N THR A 102 -12.73 -25.96 15.27
CA THR A 102 -11.30 -26.21 15.08
C THR A 102 -10.88 -25.90 13.64
N GLY A 103 -9.61 -25.52 13.44
CA GLY A 103 -9.09 -25.25 12.10
C GLY A 103 -9.20 -26.46 11.15
N ASP A 104 -9.05 -27.68 11.68
CA ASP A 104 -9.19 -28.91 10.90
C ASP A 104 -10.64 -29.19 10.48
N GLU A 105 -11.63 -28.84 11.32
CA GLU A 105 -13.04 -28.93 10.96
C GLU A 105 -13.42 -27.94 9.86
N VAL A 106 -12.92 -26.71 9.93
CA VAL A 106 -13.12 -25.71 8.88
C VAL A 106 -12.49 -26.18 7.59
N LEU A 107 -11.23 -26.62 7.61
CA LEU A 107 -10.53 -27.14 6.43
C LEU A 107 -11.26 -28.33 5.79
N ALA A 108 -11.81 -29.26 6.58
CA ALA A 108 -12.52 -30.42 6.08
C ALA A 108 -13.87 -30.08 5.42
N ARG A 109 -14.46 -28.94 5.76
CA ARG A 109 -15.79 -28.49 5.30
C ARG A 109 -15.72 -27.31 4.33
N LEU A 110 -14.51 -26.82 4.05
CA LEU A 110 -14.24 -25.72 3.15
C LEU A 110 -14.07 -26.25 1.72
N THR A 111 -14.85 -25.69 0.79
CA THR A 111 -14.75 -26.00 -0.64
C THR A 111 -14.42 -24.73 -1.40
N VAL A 112 -13.41 -24.81 -2.27
CA VAL A 112 -13.03 -23.70 -3.16
C VAL A 112 -13.13 -24.16 -4.61
N GLU A 113 -14.15 -23.71 -5.31
CA GLU A 113 -14.36 -24.03 -6.71
C GLU A 113 -13.85 -22.91 -7.62
N GLN A 114 -13.01 -23.28 -8.59
CA GLN A 114 -12.42 -22.34 -9.52
C GLN A 114 -12.98 -22.58 -10.91
N SER A 115 -13.46 -21.52 -11.55
CA SER A 115 -13.79 -21.61 -12.97
C SER A 115 -12.51 -21.64 -13.81
N PRO A 116 -12.33 -22.61 -14.73
CA PRO A 116 -11.17 -22.67 -15.62
C PRO A 116 -11.26 -21.69 -16.80
N VAL A 117 -12.47 -21.21 -17.11
CA VAL A 117 -12.74 -20.33 -18.26
C VAL A 117 -12.97 -18.87 -17.84
N SER A 118 -13.36 -18.65 -16.58
CA SER A 118 -13.66 -17.31 -16.05
C SER A 118 -12.81 -16.97 -14.83
N GLY A 119 -12.68 -15.67 -14.54
CA GLY A 119 -11.96 -15.17 -13.36
C GLY A 119 -12.68 -15.40 -12.03
N PHE A 120 -13.83 -16.07 -12.04
CA PHE A 120 -14.63 -16.33 -10.85
C PHE A 120 -14.07 -17.48 -10.01
N VAL A 121 -14.24 -17.34 -8.71
CA VAL A 121 -14.00 -18.36 -7.68
C VAL A 121 -15.20 -18.35 -6.73
N GLU A 122 -15.62 -19.53 -6.32
CA GLU A 122 -16.68 -19.73 -5.33
C GLU A 122 -16.07 -20.38 -4.10
N LEU A 123 -16.31 -19.75 -2.95
CA LEU A 123 -15.94 -20.23 -1.63
C LEU A 123 -17.22 -20.73 -0.95
N SER A 124 -17.24 -21.99 -0.53
CA SER A 124 -18.33 -22.55 0.25
C SER A 124 -17.83 -23.13 1.57
N LEU A 125 -18.58 -22.92 2.65
CA LEU A 125 -18.31 -23.54 3.94
C LEU A 125 -19.60 -24.12 4.53
N GLN A 126 -19.48 -25.34 5.07
CA GLN A 126 -20.60 -26.05 5.70
C GLN A 126 -20.51 -25.99 7.24
N CYS A 127 -21.58 -25.54 7.89
CA CYS A 127 -21.70 -25.49 9.36
C CYS A 127 -23.04 -26.06 9.85
N GLU A 128 -23.14 -26.34 11.15
CA GLU A 128 -24.36 -26.87 11.76
C GLU A 128 -25.46 -25.82 11.92
N ASP A 129 -25.10 -24.54 11.87
CA ASP A 129 -25.98 -23.38 11.97
C ASP A 129 -25.81 -22.51 10.72
N PRO A 130 -26.90 -22.10 10.04
CA PRO A 130 -26.83 -21.24 8.87
C PRO A 130 -26.15 -19.89 9.15
N GLN A 131 -26.35 -19.30 10.34
CA GLN A 131 -25.74 -18.02 10.68
C GLN A 131 -24.22 -18.18 10.84
N LEU A 132 -23.79 -19.19 11.59
CA LEU A 132 -22.37 -19.53 11.71
C LEU A 132 -21.71 -19.81 10.35
N ALA A 133 -22.39 -20.49 9.41
CA ALA A 133 -21.86 -20.73 8.07
C ALA A 133 -21.57 -19.43 7.33
N ALA A 134 -22.51 -18.48 7.36
CA ALA A 134 -22.35 -17.18 6.73
C ALA A 134 -21.26 -16.34 7.39
N ASP A 135 -21.29 -16.22 8.73
CA ASP A 135 -20.35 -15.41 9.48
C ASP A 135 -18.92 -15.94 9.35
N MET A 136 -18.73 -17.26 9.38
CA MET A 136 -17.42 -17.89 9.21
C MET A 136 -16.90 -17.76 7.78
N THR A 137 -17.76 -17.88 6.76
CA THR A 137 -17.38 -17.68 5.36
C THR A 137 -16.92 -16.24 5.11
N ASN A 138 -17.66 -15.26 5.64
CA ASN A 138 -17.32 -13.85 5.55
C ASN A 138 -16.03 -13.52 6.31
N ALA A 139 -15.92 -13.97 7.56
CA ALA A 139 -14.73 -13.76 8.38
C ALA A 139 -13.47 -14.37 7.74
N LEU A 140 -13.60 -15.55 7.13
CA LEU A 140 -12.50 -16.20 6.42
C LEU A 140 -12.06 -15.38 5.20
N MET A 141 -13.02 -14.91 4.39
CA MET A 141 -12.75 -14.06 3.23
C MET A 141 -12.06 -12.75 3.64
N ASP A 142 -12.61 -12.03 4.61
CA ASP A 142 -12.08 -10.75 5.09
C ASP A 142 -10.66 -10.91 5.66
N THR A 143 -10.43 -12.00 6.42
CA THR A 143 -9.11 -12.32 6.96
C THR A 143 -8.13 -12.63 5.84
N ALA A 144 -8.52 -13.45 4.85
CA ALA A 144 -7.66 -13.76 3.71
C ALA A 144 -7.30 -12.51 2.88
N LEU A 145 -8.27 -11.63 2.62
CA LEU A 145 -8.04 -10.36 1.91
C LEU A 145 -7.04 -9.49 2.64
N ARG A 146 -7.19 -9.32 3.96
CA ARG A 146 -6.26 -8.57 4.80
C ARG A 146 -4.85 -9.15 4.76
N TYR A 147 -4.68 -10.44 5.04
CA TYR A 147 -3.36 -11.10 5.03
C TYR A 147 -2.69 -11.03 3.66
N TYR A 148 -3.46 -11.22 2.59
CA TYR A 148 -2.93 -11.14 1.24
C TYR A 148 -2.51 -9.73 0.85
N GLY A 149 -3.31 -8.72 1.22
CA GLY A 149 -2.98 -7.30 1.05
C GLY A 149 -1.69 -6.95 1.78
N GLU A 150 -1.59 -7.32 3.05
CA GLU A 150 -0.39 -7.12 3.87
C GLU A 150 0.85 -7.78 3.24
N LEU A 151 0.74 -9.04 2.83
CA LEU A 151 1.84 -9.77 2.21
C LEU A 151 2.32 -9.09 0.93
N ARG A 152 1.40 -8.65 0.06
CA ARG A 152 1.73 -7.96 -1.19
C ARG A 152 2.25 -6.54 -0.97
N ALA A 153 1.85 -5.90 0.12
CA ALA A 153 2.29 -4.56 0.48
C ALA A 153 3.72 -4.55 1.07
N LYS A 154 4.20 -5.67 1.64
CA LYS A 154 5.53 -5.76 2.30
C LYS A 154 6.67 -5.09 1.51
N PRO A 155 6.88 -5.33 0.20
CA PRO A 155 7.96 -4.67 -0.54
C PRO A 155 7.81 -3.14 -0.55
N THR A 156 6.59 -2.64 -0.74
CA THR A 156 6.28 -1.21 -0.70
C THR A 156 6.47 -0.62 0.69
N THR A 157 6.00 -1.32 1.73
CA THR A 157 6.21 -0.93 3.13
C THR A 157 7.70 -0.82 3.45
N MET A 158 8.53 -1.78 3.01
CA MET A 158 9.98 -1.73 3.20
C MET A 158 10.62 -0.55 2.46
N SER A 159 10.20 -0.28 1.23
CA SER A 159 10.65 0.91 0.49
C SER A 159 10.25 2.22 1.19
N ARG A 160 9.03 2.30 1.75
CA ARG A 160 8.58 3.46 2.54
C ARG A 160 9.45 3.65 3.78
N ILE A 161 9.75 2.59 4.52
CA ILE A 161 10.63 2.63 5.69
C ILE A 161 12.02 3.16 5.29
N PHE A 162 12.62 2.62 4.23
CA PHE A 162 13.91 3.09 3.73
C PHE A 162 13.88 4.57 3.32
N ILE A 163 12.84 5.01 2.58
CA ILE A 163 12.68 6.42 2.19
C ILE A 163 12.51 7.31 3.42
N SER A 164 11.76 6.86 4.43
CA SER A 164 11.57 7.62 5.68
C SER A 164 12.88 7.82 6.46
N GLU A 165 13.75 6.81 6.46
CA GLU A 165 15.09 6.92 7.03
C GLU A 165 15.95 7.91 6.25
N GLN A 166 15.95 7.83 4.92
CA GLN A 166 16.66 8.78 4.06
C GLN A 166 16.13 10.22 4.22
N LEU A 167 14.83 10.39 4.45
CA LEU A 167 14.23 11.70 4.72
C LEU A 167 14.71 12.31 6.02
N SER A 168 14.85 11.49 7.07
CA SER A 168 15.41 11.93 8.34
C SER A 168 16.86 12.41 8.16
N LEU A 169 17.68 11.63 7.45
CA LEU A 169 19.08 11.98 7.17
C LEU A 169 19.19 13.24 6.29
N SER A 170 18.35 13.34 5.27
CA SER A 170 18.32 14.49 4.37
C SER A 170 17.87 15.77 5.10
N ARG A 171 16.92 15.66 6.04
CA ARG A 171 16.50 16.78 6.88
C ARG A 171 17.65 17.29 7.75
N GLU A 172 18.35 16.39 8.43
CA GLU A 172 19.54 16.77 9.23
C GLU A 172 20.61 17.43 8.37
N GLY A 173 20.84 16.89 7.16
CA GLY A 173 21.76 17.50 6.19
C GLY A 173 21.35 18.90 5.76
N TRP A 174 20.05 19.14 5.57
CA TRP A 174 19.51 20.45 5.20
C TRP A 174 19.67 21.45 6.35
N GLU A 175 19.33 21.05 7.57
CA GLU A 175 19.51 21.87 8.78
C GLU A 175 20.97 22.30 8.94
N LYS A 176 21.92 21.38 8.76
CA LYS A 176 23.36 21.71 8.79
C LYS A 176 23.80 22.64 7.66
N ALA A 177 23.17 22.56 6.48
CA ALA A 177 23.47 23.46 5.37
C ALA A 177 22.94 24.88 5.62
N GLU A 178 21.71 24.99 6.13
CA GLU A 178 21.09 26.26 6.53
C GLU A 178 21.84 26.91 7.71
N GLU A 179 22.33 26.11 8.67
CA GLU A 179 23.15 26.61 9.77
C GLU A 179 24.43 27.28 9.23
N LYS A 180 25.11 26.67 8.25
CA LYS A 180 26.31 27.27 7.64
C LYS A 180 26.02 28.59 6.92
N ILE A 181 24.87 28.69 6.24
CA ILE A 181 24.44 29.95 5.62
C ILE A 181 24.17 31.00 6.70
N THR A 182 23.45 30.62 7.75
CA THR A 182 23.13 31.50 8.89
C THR A 182 24.40 31.99 9.59
N GLN A 183 25.36 31.11 9.84
CA GLN A 183 26.66 31.47 10.42
C GLN A 183 27.42 32.45 9.53
N PHE A 184 27.44 32.22 8.21
CA PHE A 184 28.06 33.12 7.25
C PHE A 184 27.40 34.51 7.25
N GLN A 185 26.07 34.55 7.32
CA GLN A 185 25.29 35.78 7.42
C GLN A 185 25.61 36.58 8.69
N ILE A 186 25.70 35.90 9.83
CA ILE A 186 26.06 36.51 11.12
C ILE A 186 27.51 37.02 11.10
N GLU A 187 28.46 36.20 10.62
CA GLU A 187 29.89 36.54 10.55
C GLU A 187 30.15 37.80 9.72
N HIS A 188 29.40 37.96 8.62
CA HIS A 188 29.56 39.09 7.70
C HIS A 188 28.50 40.17 7.88
N ASN A 189 27.59 40.03 8.85
CA ASN A 189 26.46 40.94 9.11
C ASN A 189 25.65 41.28 7.83
N ILE A 190 25.42 40.26 7.01
CA ILE A 190 24.68 40.34 5.74
C ILE A 190 23.44 39.45 5.83
N GLY A 191 22.33 39.91 5.25
CA GLY A 191 21.15 39.07 5.05
C GLY A 191 21.34 38.19 3.81
N ASP A 192 20.66 38.55 2.73
CA ASP A 192 20.94 37.95 1.43
C ASP A 192 22.05 38.73 0.70
N LEU A 193 23.14 38.06 0.34
CA LEU A 193 24.32 38.70 -0.24
C LEU A 193 24.03 39.30 -1.63
N GLU A 194 23.27 38.62 -2.49
CA GLU A 194 22.95 39.15 -3.82
C GLU A 194 22.07 40.39 -3.71
N THR A 195 21.07 40.36 -2.83
CA THR A 195 20.22 41.52 -2.55
C THR A 195 21.04 42.73 -2.06
N GLU A 196 22.05 42.49 -1.21
CA GLU A 196 22.92 43.58 -0.73
C GLU A 196 23.87 44.09 -1.81
N ILE A 197 24.43 43.21 -2.66
CA ILE A 197 25.24 43.61 -3.82
C ILE A 197 24.41 44.49 -4.76
N ASP A 198 23.19 44.08 -5.10
CA ASP A 198 22.28 44.83 -5.98
C ASP A 198 21.91 46.20 -5.40
N ARG A 199 21.69 46.25 -4.08
CA ARG A 199 21.45 47.50 -3.36
C ARG A 199 22.64 48.45 -3.45
N GLN A 200 23.86 47.96 -3.23
CA GLN A 200 25.07 48.77 -3.33
C GLN A 200 25.34 49.26 -4.75
N GLN A 201 25.12 48.41 -5.76
CA GLN A 201 25.24 48.80 -7.17
C GLN A 201 24.25 49.91 -7.54
N SER A 202 22.98 49.74 -7.14
CA SER A 202 21.94 50.75 -7.39
C SER A 202 22.26 52.09 -6.71
N LEU A 203 22.80 52.05 -5.48
CA LEU A 203 23.24 53.23 -4.76
C LEU A 203 24.39 53.95 -5.49
N ILE A 204 25.43 53.21 -5.90
CA ILE A 204 26.56 53.77 -6.66
C ILE A 204 26.08 54.39 -7.98
N GLN A 205 25.15 53.74 -8.68
CA GLN A 205 24.58 54.27 -9.92
C GLN A 205 23.84 55.59 -9.67
N SER A 206 23.01 55.67 -8.62
CA SER A 206 22.32 56.91 -8.25
C SER A 206 23.29 58.04 -7.89
N LEU A 207 24.36 57.75 -7.14
CA LEU A 207 25.39 58.72 -6.79
C LEU A 207 26.14 59.22 -8.03
N THR A 208 26.42 58.33 -8.99
CA THR A 208 27.07 58.69 -10.26
C THR A 208 26.22 59.68 -11.06
N LEU A 209 24.90 59.45 -11.14
CA LEU A 209 23.99 60.36 -11.84
C LEU A 209 23.96 61.76 -11.21
N VAL A 210 23.91 61.84 -9.88
CA VAL A 210 23.90 63.13 -9.16
C VAL A 210 25.27 63.82 -9.29
N HIS A 211 26.35 63.07 -9.17
CA HIS A 211 27.71 63.56 -9.41
C HIS A 211 27.86 64.22 -10.80
N ASP A 212 27.38 63.54 -11.85
CA ASP A 212 27.48 64.04 -13.23
C ASP A 212 26.65 65.32 -13.44
N THR A 213 25.53 65.44 -12.73
CA THR A 213 24.67 66.63 -12.74
C THR A 213 25.38 67.82 -12.07
N ASP A 214 25.88 67.65 -10.84
CA ASP A 214 26.57 68.71 -10.08
C ASP A 214 27.90 69.11 -10.74
N SER A 215 28.57 68.18 -11.42
CA SER A 215 29.76 68.47 -12.23
C SER A 215 29.43 69.36 -13.43
N ALA A 216 28.26 69.19 -14.06
CA ALA A 216 27.82 70.04 -15.16
C ALA A 216 27.41 71.44 -14.67
N GLU A 217 26.88 71.55 -13.45
CA GLU A 217 26.49 72.82 -12.81
C GLU A 217 27.67 73.59 -12.18
N GLY A 218 28.88 72.99 -12.14
CA GLY A 218 30.10 73.61 -11.64
C GLY A 218 30.24 73.60 -10.11
N ASN A 219 29.49 72.75 -9.41
CA ASN A 219 29.51 72.64 -7.96
C ASN A 219 30.67 71.74 -7.48
N MET A 220 31.91 72.25 -7.55
CA MET A 220 33.12 71.48 -7.25
C MET A 220 33.18 70.92 -5.81
N GLU A 221 32.54 71.57 -4.84
CA GLU A 221 32.50 71.07 -3.45
C GLU A 221 31.61 69.82 -3.33
N ALA A 222 30.46 69.79 -4.01
CA ALA A 222 29.57 68.63 -4.02
C ALA A 222 30.19 67.45 -4.76
N VAL A 223 30.85 67.71 -5.89
CA VAL A 223 31.59 66.70 -6.68
C VAL A 223 32.62 65.97 -5.81
N ALA A 224 33.49 66.69 -5.10
CA ALA A 224 34.50 66.08 -4.23
C ALA A 224 33.89 65.24 -3.10
N ARG A 225 32.73 65.64 -2.57
CA ARG A 225 31.98 64.86 -1.57
C ARG A 225 31.47 63.55 -2.16
N TYR A 226 30.85 63.59 -3.35
CA TYR A 226 30.35 62.38 -4.00
C TYR A 226 31.47 61.42 -4.39
N GLU A 227 32.60 61.91 -4.89
CA GLU A 227 33.77 61.08 -5.20
C GLU A 227 34.23 60.28 -3.98
N THR A 228 34.29 60.92 -2.81
CA THR A 228 34.67 60.28 -1.56
C THR A 228 33.68 59.19 -1.14
N ILE A 229 32.37 59.48 -1.19
CA ILE A 229 31.31 58.51 -0.86
C ILE A 229 31.33 57.35 -1.86
N MET A 230 31.43 57.63 -3.15
CA MET A 230 31.48 56.62 -4.20
C MET A 230 32.70 55.72 -4.06
N ALA A 231 33.86 56.26 -3.70
CA ALA A 231 35.05 55.45 -3.41
C ALA A 231 34.81 54.50 -2.23
N GLN A 232 34.21 54.98 -1.13
CA GLN A 232 33.86 54.16 0.02
C GLN A 232 32.86 53.05 -0.35
N ARG A 233 31.79 53.37 -1.10
CA ARG A 233 30.78 52.40 -1.54
C ARG A 233 31.34 51.38 -2.53
N LYS A 234 32.22 51.81 -3.45
CA LYS A 234 32.93 50.89 -4.35
C LYS A 234 33.80 49.90 -3.59
N GLN A 235 34.48 50.34 -2.53
CA GLN A 235 35.26 49.46 -1.68
C GLN A 235 34.37 48.44 -0.93
N GLU A 236 33.25 48.90 -0.37
CA GLU A 236 32.27 48.03 0.28
C GLU A 236 31.69 46.99 -0.68
N LEU A 237 31.33 47.42 -1.90
CA LEU A 237 30.90 46.51 -2.97
C LEU A 237 31.99 45.48 -3.34
N GLN A 238 33.25 45.88 -3.43
CA GLN A 238 34.34 44.93 -3.68
C GLN A 238 34.47 43.89 -2.57
N ASN A 239 34.31 44.29 -1.31
CA ASN A 239 34.32 43.37 -0.18
C ASN A 239 33.16 42.36 -0.27
N LEU A 240 31.95 42.81 -0.62
CA LEU A 240 30.80 41.93 -0.82
C LEU A 240 30.99 40.97 -2.02
N LEU A 241 31.53 41.47 -3.13
CA LEU A 241 31.83 40.66 -4.31
C LEU A 241 32.89 39.58 -4.01
N ALA A 242 33.83 39.84 -3.12
CA ALA A 242 34.82 38.85 -2.68
C ALA A 242 34.19 37.71 -1.87
N LEU A 243 33.09 37.97 -1.16
CA LEU A 243 32.33 36.97 -0.40
C LEU A 243 31.44 36.09 -1.29
N ARG A 244 31.08 36.57 -2.48
CA ARG A 244 30.14 35.94 -3.41
C ARG A 244 30.44 34.47 -3.72
N PRO A 245 31.67 34.06 -4.10
CA PRO A 245 31.94 32.67 -4.44
C PRO A 245 31.68 31.70 -3.28
N ARG A 246 31.97 32.13 -2.05
CA ARG A 246 31.79 31.30 -0.85
C ARG A 246 30.31 31.21 -0.49
N TYR A 247 29.58 32.32 -0.54
CA TYR A 247 28.13 32.35 -0.32
C TYR A 247 27.37 31.51 -1.35
N THR A 248 27.69 31.65 -2.65
CA THR A 248 27.02 30.89 -3.71
C THR A 248 27.27 29.39 -3.60
N THR A 249 28.45 28.98 -3.13
CA THR A 249 28.76 27.57 -2.85
C THR A 249 27.88 27.04 -1.71
N LEU A 250 27.75 27.77 -0.61
CA LEU A 250 26.90 27.40 0.51
C LEU A 250 25.43 27.33 0.10
N LYS A 251 24.96 28.33 -0.67
CA LYS A 251 23.59 28.40 -1.15
C LYS A 251 23.25 27.24 -2.09
N THR A 252 24.10 26.99 -3.09
CA THR A 252 23.95 25.86 -4.02
C THR A 252 23.91 24.52 -3.28
N ALA A 253 24.79 24.34 -2.28
CA ALA A 253 24.80 23.12 -1.47
C ALA A 253 23.49 22.94 -0.68
N SER A 254 22.98 24.00 -0.04
CA SER A 254 21.68 23.94 0.65
C SER A 254 20.54 23.62 -0.32
N ASP A 255 20.50 24.30 -1.47
CA ASP A 255 19.45 24.10 -2.47
C ASP A 255 19.46 22.67 -3.05
N GLN A 256 20.64 22.06 -3.25
CA GLN A 256 20.78 20.66 -3.67
C GLN A 256 20.21 19.69 -2.63
N VAL A 257 20.52 19.91 -1.35
CA VAL A 257 20.00 19.05 -0.26
C VAL A 257 18.49 19.24 -0.12
N ARG A 258 17.98 20.47 -0.21
CA ARG A 258 16.55 20.78 -0.21
C ARG A 258 15.83 20.07 -1.35
N GLY A 259 16.35 20.16 -2.58
CA GLY A 259 15.76 19.48 -3.73
C GLY A 259 15.73 17.95 -3.58
N THR A 260 16.78 17.38 -2.97
CA THR A 260 16.80 15.95 -2.63
C THR A 260 15.74 15.59 -1.58
N HIS A 261 15.58 16.43 -0.55
CA HIS A 261 14.55 16.25 0.48
C HIS A 261 13.13 16.28 -0.10
N GLU A 262 12.83 17.27 -0.95
CA GLU A 262 11.54 17.43 -1.63
C GLU A 262 11.22 16.23 -2.53
N LEU A 263 12.23 15.72 -3.26
CA LEU A 263 12.07 14.51 -4.08
C LEU A 263 11.73 13.30 -3.20
N LEU A 264 12.45 13.10 -2.10
CA LEU A 264 12.19 12.00 -1.18
C LEU A 264 10.79 12.09 -0.54
N LEU A 265 10.33 13.30 -0.21
CA LEU A 265 8.98 13.54 0.31
C LEU A 265 7.93 13.12 -0.72
N ALA A 266 8.09 13.54 -1.98
CA ALA A 266 7.19 13.14 -3.06
C ALA A 266 7.15 11.61 -3.25
N ARG A 267 8.32 10.95 -3.13
CA ARG A 267 8.42 9.48 -3.22
C ARG A 267 7.78 8.77 -2.03
N GLN A 268 7.89 9.31 -0.82
CA GLN A 268 7.19 8.77 0.34
C GLN A 268 5.68 8.80 0.13
N THR A 269 5.12 9.94 -0.27
CA THR A 269 3.68 10.07 -0.54
C THR A 269 3.22 9.08 -1.62
N GLN A 270 4.02 8.93 -2.69
CA GLN A 270 3.72 7.95 -3.74
C GLN A 270 3.73 6.51 -3.20
N ALA A 271 4.70 6.17 -2.35
CA ALA A 271 4.78 4.84 -1.74
C ALA A 271 3.59 4.57 -0.81
N GLU A 272 3.17 5.55 -0.01
CA GLU A 272 1.99 5.44 0.87
C GLU A 272 0.70 5.20 0.09
N LEU A 273 0.47 5.96 -0.98
CA LEU A 273 -0.70 5.77 -1.85
C LEU A 273 -0.72 4.37 -2.46
N LYS A 274 0.43 3.91 -2.95
CA LYS A 274 0.57 2.60 -3.59
C LYS A 274 0.44 1.45 -2.59
N GLU A 275 0.96 1.62 -1.38
CA GLU A 275 0.78 0.66 -0.29
C GLU A 275 -0.71 0.50 0.04
N ASN A 276 -1.45 1.61 0.19
CA ASN A 276 -2.89 1.58 0.44
C ASN A 276 -3.66 0.92 -0.70
N GLU A 277 -3.30 1.18 -1.96
CA GLU A 277 -3.89 0.53 -3.12
C GLU A 277 -3.70 -1.00 -3.07
N ILE A 278 -2.48 -1.46 -2.79
CA ILE A 278 -2.16 -2.89 -2.68
C ILE A 278 -2.85 -3.54 -1.49
N MET A 279 -2.85 -2.87 -0.33
CA MET A 279 -3.50 -3.31 0.91
C MET A 279 -5.00 -3.47 0.75
N SER A 280 -5.64 -2.63 -0.07
CA SER A 280 -7.09 -2.72 -0.30
C SER A 280 -7.49 -3.96 -1.09
N VAL A 281 -6.55 -4.60 -1.80
CA VAL A 281 -6.79 -5.78 -2.64
C VAL A 281 -7.99 -5.58 -3.59
N GLY A 282 -8.21 -4.35 -4.08
CA GLY A 282 -9.38 -3.99 -4.89
C GLY A 282 -9.54 -4.75 -6.23
N PHE A 283 -8.54 -5.55 -6.61
CA PHE A 283 -8.62 -6.48 -7.74
C PHE A 283 -9.35 -7.80 -7.41
N ILE A 284 -9.69 -8.05 -6.14
CA ILE A 284 -10.56 -9.14 -5.71
C ILE A 284 -11.91 -8.54 -5.34
N ASN A 285 -12.91 -8.74 -6.20
CA ASN A 285 -14.24 -8.21 -5.99
C ASN A 285 -15.15 -9.31 -5.45
N VAL A 286 -15.54 -9.19 -4.18
CA VAL A 286 -16.53 -10.07 -3.55
C VAL A 286 -17.92 -9.69 -4.03
N LEU A 287 -18.65 -10.68 -4.54
CA LEU A 287 -20.04 -10.58 -4.98
C LEU A 287 -20.89 -11.33 -3.95
N GLY A 288 -21.61 -10.57 -3.13
CA GLY A 288 -22.62 -11.07 -2.21
C GLY A 288 -23.93 -11.44 -2.90
#